data_AF-A0A961HWV5-F1
#
_entry.id   AF-A0A961HWV5-F1
#
_cell.length_a   1.000
_cell.length_b   1.000
_cell.length_c   1.000
_cell.angle_alpha   90.00
_cell.angle_beta   90.00
_cell.angle_gamma   90.00
#
_symmetry.space_group_name_H-M   'P 1'
#
loop_
_entity.id
_entity.type
_entity.pdbx_description
1 polymer ?
#
loop_
_entity_poly.entity_id
_entity_poly.type
_entity_poly.pdbx_seq_one_letter_code
_entity_poly.pdbx_strand_id
1 'polypeptide(L)'
;VIWGLYYAFWLLLERVLRLDQTAAHQSRWIHAFRVVLTLHIVMLGWIVFRISDLETLRQILNSIMRFDWRSPNLHAGTLAAIGLAYAYHLTPLSWKRRARLRFIRLSPWQQALLCIMAVLLFMRMTVDTVTPFIYFQF
;
A
#
# COMPACT_ATOMS: atom_id res chain seq x y z
N VAL A 1 7.41 19.65 -5.91
CA VAL A 1 6.38 20.44 -6.64
C VAL A 1 5.49 19.57 -7.52
N ILE A 2 6.05 18.78 -8.45
CA ILE A 2 5.28 17.92 -9.39
C ILE A 2 4.31 16.97 -8.67
N TRP A 3 4.75 16.34 -7.58
CA TRP A 3 3.91 15.46 -6.76
C TRP A 3 2.64 16.15 -6.23
N GLY A 4 2.76 17.36 -5.68
CA GLY A 4 1.60 18.12 -5.17
C GLY A 4 0.63 18.50 -6.29
N LEU A 5 1.15 18.90 -7.46
CA LEU A 5 0.34 19.21 -8.63
C LEU A 5 -0.43 17.98 -9.15
N TYR A 6 0.19 16.79 -9.10
CA TYR A 6 -0.45 15.54 -9.49
C TYR A 6 -1.71 15.26 -8.67
N TYR A 7 -1.62 15.32 -7.32
CA TYR A 7 -2.82 15.09 -6.49
C TYR A 7 -3.82 16.23 -6.59
N ALA A 8 -3.36 17.48 -6.70
CA ALA A 8 -4.25 18.63 -6.91
C ALA A 8 -5.09 18.46 -8.18
N PHE A 9 -4.48 17.99 -9.27
CA PHE A 9 -5.17 17.69 -10.53
C PHE A 9 -6.26 16.63 -10.34
N TRP A 10 -5.93 15.50 -9.69
CA TRP A 10 -6.91 14.43 -9.47
C TRP A 10 -8.06 14.84 -8.57
N LEU A 11 -7.79 15.59 -7.49
CA LEU A 11 -8.83 16.11 -6.60
C LEU A 11 -9.74 17.13 -7.30
N LEU A 12 -9.16 17.99 -8.15
CA LEU A 12 -9.94 18.94 -8.95
C LEU A 12 -10.84 18.19 -9.94
N LEU A 13 -10.30 17.17 -10.62
CA LEU A 13 -11.06 16.33 -11.54
C LEU A 13 -12.21 15.61 -10.83
N GLU A 14 -11.94 15.01 -9.66
CA GLU A 14 -12.96 14.34 -8.83
C GLU A 14 -14.11 15.30 -8.49
N ARG A 15 -13.77 16.53 -8.08
CA ARG A 15 -14.74 17.56 -7.69
C ARG A 15 -15.56 18.08 -8.87
N VAL A 16 -14.92 18.30 -10.03
CA VAL A 16 -15.61 18.73 -11.26
C VAL A 16 -16.58 17.66 -11.75
N LEU A 17 -16.17 16.39 -11.67
CA LEU A 17 -16.98 15.25 -12.09
C LEU A 17 -18.02 14.79 -11.04
N ARG A 18 -18.04 15.40 -9.84
CA ARG A 18 -18.96 15.07 -8.73
C ARG A 18 -19.01 13.57 -8.41
N LEU A 19 -17.84 12.92 -8.44
CA LEU A 19 -17.72 11.47 -8.21
C LEU A 19 -18.04 11.07 -6.76
N ASP A 20 -18.02 12.05 -5.85
CA ASP A 20 -18.39 11.98 -4.44
C ASP A 20 -19.90 11.76 -4.22
N GLN A 21 -20.74 12.34 -5.08
CA GLN A 21 -22.21 12.34 -4.92
C GLN A 21 -22.90 11.06 -5.44
N THR A 22 -22.18 10.18 -6.14
CA THR A 22 -22.75 9.01 -6.84
C THR A 22 -22.76 7.71 -6.02
N ALA A 23 -22.51 7.76 -4.71
CA ALA A 23 -22.30 6.58 -3.88
C ALA A 23 -23.58 5.79 -3.49
N ALA A 24 -24.76 6.41 -3.55
CA ALA A 24 -25.97 5.84 -2.94
C ALA A 24 -26.51 4.56 -3.61
N HIS A 25 -26.15 4.28 -4.88
CA HIS A 25 -26.66 3.13 -5.64
C HIS A 25 -25.63 2.54 -6.62
N GLN A 26 -24.36 2.42 -6.19
CA GLN A 26 -23.34 1.81 -7.05
C GLN A 26 -23.32 0.29 -6.99
N SER A 27 -23.29 -0.32 -8.19
CA SER A 27 -22.95 -1.73 -8.36
C SER A 27 -21.59 -2.03 -7.73
N ARG A 28 -21.45 -3.21 -7.12
CA ARG A 28 -20.19 -3.66 -6.49
C ARG A 28 -19.00 -3.61 -7.45
N TRP A 29 -19.25 -3.82 -8.75
CA TRP A 29 -18.24 -3.73 -9.81
C TRP A 29 -17.72 -2.32 -10.02
N ILE A 30 -18.60 -1.31 -9.97
CA ILE A 30 -18.22 0.10 -10.10
C ILE A 30 -17.38 0.51 -8.88
N HIS A 31 -17.79 0.08 -7.69
CA HIS A 31 -17.02 0.32 -6.48
C HIS A 31 -15.62 -0.33 -6.55
N ALA A 32 -15.54 -1.60 -6.97
CA ALA A 32 -14.27 -2.29 -7.15
C ALA A 32 -13.36 -1.58 -8.17
N PHE A 33 -13.92 -1.16 -9.31
CA PHE A 33 -13.19 -0.40 -10.31
C PHE A 33 -12.64 0.92 -9.76
N ARG A 34 -13.46 1.68 -9.01
CA ARG A 34 -13.01 2.93 -8.35
C ARG A 34 -11.86 2.68 -7.38
N VAL A 35 -11.94 1.62 -6.56
CA VAL A 35 -10.86 1.25 -5.63
C VAL A 35 -9.57 0.94 -6.39
N VAL A 36 -9.65 0.13 -7.45
CA VAL A 36 -8.48 -0.23 -8.29
C VAL A 36 -7.89 1.02 -8.95
N LEU A 37 -8.74 1.90 -9.49
CA LEU A 37 -8.30 3.14 -10.13
C LEU A 37 -7.58 4.07 -9.13
N THR A 38 -8.18 4.33 -7.98
CA THR A 38 -7.57 5.17 -6.93
C THR A 38 -6.25 4.58 -6.44
N LEU A 39 -6.18 3.25 -6.27
CA LEU A 39 -4.94 2.56 -5.89
C LEU A 39 -3.82 2.84 -6.91
N HIS A 40 -4.09 2.66 -8.21
CA HIS A 40 -3.08 2.89 -9.26
C HIS A 40 -2.67 4.37 -9.35
N ILE A 41 -3.61 5.30 -9.22
CA ILE A 41 -3.32 6.74 -9.16
C ILE A 41 -2.37 7.04 -8.01
N VAL A 42 -2.66 6.55 -6.80
CA VAL A 42 -1.80 6.78 -5.63
C VAL A 42 -0.42 6.13 -5.80
N MET A 43 -0.36 4.90 -6.32
CA MET A 43 0.91 4.20 -6.57
C MET A 43 1.78 4.92 -7.60
N LEU A 44 1.20 5.43 -8.69
CA LEU A 44 1.93 6.23 -9.67
C LEU A 44 2.42 7.55 -9.06
N GLY A 45 1.61 8.18 -8.22
CA GLY A 45 2.02 9.36 -7.45
C GLY A 45 3.23 9.08 -6.54
N TRP A 46 3.32 7.90 -5.91
CA TRP A 46 4.49 7.51 -5.13
C TRP A 46 5.78 7.38 -5.94
N ILE A 47 5.70 6.96 -7.20
CA ILE A 47 6.88 6.91 -8.09
C ILE A 47 7.42 8.33 -8.29
N VAL A 48 6.55 9.27 -8.67
CA VAL A 48 6.91 10.69 -8.88
C VAL A 48 7.48 11.34 -7.62
N PHE A 49 7.07 10.87 -6.45
CA PHE A 49 7.61 11.36 -5.18
C PHE A 49 9.03 10.87 -4.90
N ARG A 50 9.34 9.63 -5.29
CA ARG A 50 10.57 8.92 -4.90
C ARG A 50 11.75 9.17 -5.83
N ILE A 51 11.47 9.45 -7.10
CA ILE A 51 12.51 9.67 -8.11
C ILE A 51 13.29 10.97 -7.86
N SER A 52 14.57 10.95 -8.22
CA SER A 52 15.46 12.13 -8.23
C SER A 52 15.37 12.93 -9.54
N ASP A 53 14.99 12.28 -10.64
CA ASP A 53 15.06 12.84 -11.99
C ASP A 53 13.95 12.27 -12.91
N LEU A 54 13.64 13.02 -13.96
CA LEU A 54 12.58 12.68 -14.91
C LEU A 54 12.95 11.54 -15.87
N GLU A 55 14.24 11.25 -16.07
CA GLU A 55 14.68 10.17 -16.94
C GLU A 55 14.39 8.81 -16.27
N THR A 56 14.65 8.70 -14.97
CA THR A 56 14.27 7.55 -14.14
C THR A 56 12.76 7.30 -14.18
N LEU A 57 11.94 8.35 -14.13
CA LEU A 57 10.47 8.21 -14.29
C LEU A 57 10.12 7.56 -15.62
N ARG A 58 10.71 8.06 -16.71
CA ARG A 58 10.45 7.58 -18.07
C ARG A 58 10.85 6.11 -18.21
N GLN A 59 11.98 5.72 -17.63
CA GLN A 59 12.44 4.33 -17.63
C GLN A 59 11.45 3.42 -16.89
N ILE A 60 11.02 3.81 -15.68
CA ILE A 60 10.04 3.02 -14.90
C ILE A 60 8.72 2.87 -15.67
N LEU A 61 8.19 3.96 -16.24
CA LEU A 61 6.95 3.93 -17.02
C LEU A 61 7.07 3.05 -18.27
N ASN A 62 8.20 3.11 -18.97
CA ASN A 62 8.46 2.23 -20.11
C ASN A 62 8.51 0.75 -19.71
N SER A 63 9.11 0.42 -18.56
CA SER A 63 9.14 -0.96 -18.05
C SER A 63 7.74 -1.46 -17.71
N ILE A 64 6.90 -0.63 -17.09
CA ILE A 64 5.49 -0.97 -16.80
C ILE A 64 4.73 -1.24 -18.10
N MET A 65 4.87 -0.37 -19.11
CA MET A 65 4.18 -0.53 -20.40
C MET A 65 4.66 -1.75 -21.20
N ARG A 66 5.93 -2.13 -21.05
CA ARG A 66 6.51 -3.34 -21.65
C ARG A 66 6.25 -4.60 -20.83
N PHE A 67 5.58 -4.50 -19.68
CA PHE A 67 5.40 -5.58 -18.72
C PHE A 67 6.73 -6.28 -18.37
N ASP A 68 7.80 -5.50 -18.23
CA ASP A 68 9.09 -6.03 -17.80
C ASP A 68 9.14 -6.10 -16.26
N TRP A 69 8.97 -7.32 -15.74
CA TRP A 69 8.93 -7.60 -14.30
C TRP A 69 10.31 -7.83 -13.70
N ARG A 70 11.40 -7.70 -14.48
CA ARG A 70 12.77 -7.91 -14.01
C ARG A 70 13.22 -6.74 -13.15
N SER A 71 12.88 -6.78 -11.87
CA SER A 71 13.41 -5.85 -10.86
C SER A 71 14.30 -6.60 -9.88
N PRO A 72 15.49 -6.09 -9.54
CA PRO A 72 16.35 -6.67 -8.51
C PRO A 72 15.70 -6.70 -7.12
N ASN A 73 14.57 -5.99 -6.92
CA ASN A 73 13.84 -5.98 -5.65
C ASN A 73 12.63 -6.93 -5.63
N LEU A 74 12.27 -7.54 -6.77
CA LEU A 74 11.12 -8.44 -6.93
C LEU A 74 11.53 -9.91 -6.71
N HIS A 75 11.91 -10.24 -5.48
CA HIS A 75 12.11 -11.64 -5.07
C HIS A 75 10.84 -12.24 -4.46
N ALA A 76 10.80 -13.57 -4.33
CA ALA A 76 9.65 -14.30 -3.78
C ALA A 76 9.25 -13.79 -2.38
N GLY A 77 10.23 -13.42 -1.54
CA GLY A 77 9.98 -12.84 -0.22
C GLY A 77 9.24 -11.51 -0.28
N THR A 78 9.65 -10.61 -1.18
CA THR A 78 8.97 -9.32 -1.42
C THR A 78 7.54 -9.52 -1.91
N LEU A 79 7.33 -10.44 -2.86
CA LEU A 79 6.00 -10.76 -3.38
C LEU A 79 5.10 -11.38 -2.30
N ALA A 80 5.64 -12.27 -1.47
CA ALA A 80 4.91 -12.84 -0.34
C ALA A 80 4.52 -11.76 0.68
N ALA A 81 5.42 -10.83 1.00
CA ALA A 81 5.14 -9.72 1.90
C ALA A 81 4.04 -8.79 1.36
N ILE A 82 4.11 -8.42 0.07
CA ILE A 82 3.07 -7.63 -0.60
C ILE A 82 1.73 -8.38 -0.58
N GLY A 83 1.75 -9.67 -0.93
CA GLY A 83 0.56 -10.53 -0.91
C GLY A 83 -0.08 -10.62 0.47
N LEU A 84 0.72 -10.80 1.52
CA LEU A 84 0.27 -10.82 2.91
C LEU A 84 -0.32 -9.47 3.33
N ALA A 85 0.29 -8.36 2.94
CA ALA A 85 -0.24 -7.02 3.22
C ALA A 85 -1.60 -6.80 2.56
N TYR A 86 -1.76 -7.17 1.28
CA TYR A 86 -3.05 -7.12 0.61
C TYR A 86 -4.08 -8.07 1.23
N ALA A 87 -3.71 -9.31 1.53
CA ALA A 87 -4.58 -10.27 2.20
C ALA A 87 -5.08 -9.73 3.54
N TYR A 88 -4.19 -9.14 4.34
CA TYR A 88 -4.56 -8.48 5.60
C TYR A 88 -5.49 -7.30 5.39
N HIS A 89 -5.26 -6.47 4.36
CA HIS A 89 -6.10 -5.32 4.07
C HIS A 89 -7.51 -5.73 3.63
N LEU A 90 -7.61 -6.76 2.79
CA LEU A 90 -8.87 -7.33 2.30
C LEU A 90 -9.58 -8.20 3.34
N THR A 91 -8.94 -8.52 4.46
CA THR A 91 -9.54 -9.31 5.53
C THR A 91 -10.73 -8.57 6.15
N PRO A 92 -11.93 -9.20 6.24
CA PRO A 92 -13.13 -8.54 6.78
C PRO A 92 -12.92 -8.00 8.21
N LEU A 93 -13.50 -6.84 8.50
CA LEU A 93 -13.43 -6.21 9.83
C LEU A 93 -13.96 -7.12 10.95
N SER A 94 -14.92 -8.01 10.65
CA SER A 94 -15.44 -8.99 11.60
C SER A 94 -14.38 -10.00 12.04
N TRP A 95 -13.47 -10.40 11.16
CA TRP A 95 -12.38 -11.32 11.48
C TRP A 95 -11.36 -10.64 12.37
N LYS A 96 -10.97 -9.40 12.03
CA LYS A 96 -10.09 -8.57 12.86
C LYS A 96 -10.67 -8.35 14.25
N ARG A 97 -11.98 -8.10 14.34
CA ARG A 97 -12.70 -7.97 15.61
C ARG A 97 -12.68 -9.26 16.42
N ARG A 98 -12.95 -10.41 15.79
CA ARG A 98 -12.87 -11.72 16.47
C ARG A 98 -11.46 -12.03 16.96
N ALA A 99 -10.44 -11.76 16.16
CA ALA A 99 -9.05 -11.94 16.55
C ALA A 99 -8.71 -11.08 17.77
N ARG A 100 -9.09 -9.80 17.77
CA ARG A 100 -8.94 -8.90 18.92
C ARG A 100 -9.66 -9.42 20.17
N LEU A 101 -10.92 -9.86 20.04
CA LEU A 101 -11.69 -10.39 21.17
C LEU A 101 -11.06 -11.66 21.75
N ARG A 102 -10.51 -12.55 20.90
CA ARG A 102 -9.77 -13.73 21.37
C ARG A 102 -8.50 -13.32 22.11
N PHE A 103 -7.74 -12.38 21.57
CA PHE A 103 -6.51 -11.89 22.19
C PHE A 103 -6.77 -11.30 23.59
N ILE A 104 -7.81 -10.47 23.74
CA ILE A 104 -8.16 -9.85 25.03
C ILE A 104 -8.58 -10.88 26.09
N ARG A 105 -9.12 -12.04 25.67
CA ARG A 105 -9.49 -13.14 26.58
C ARG A 105 -8.31 -14.00 27.04
N LEU A 106 -7.13 -13.83 26.44
CA LEU A 106 -5.93 -14.54 26.85
C LEU A 106 -5.44 -14.00 28.20
N SER A 107 -4.77 -14.86 28.97
CA SER A 107 -4.13 -14.42 30.21
C SER A 107 -2.98 -13.44 29.91
N PRO A 108 -2.59 -12.57 30.86
CA PRO A 108 -1.50 -11.61 30.64
C PRO A 108 -0.20 -12.26 30.14
N TRP A 109 0.14 -13.44 30.67
CA TRP A 109 1.32 -14.21 30.26
C TRP A 109 1.26 -14.66 28.79
N GLN A 110 0.09 -15.10 28.33
CA GLN A 110 -0.12 -15.51 26.93
C GLN A 110 -0.03 -14.32 25.98
N GLN A 111 -0.58 -13.16 26.37
CA GLN A 111 -0.47 -11.93 25.59
C GLN A 111 1.00 -11.49 25.47
N ALA A 112 1.73 -11.49 26.60
CA ALA A 112 3.15 -11.14 26.62
C ALA A 112 3.97 -12.07 25.72
N LEU A 113 3.74 -13.39 25.80
CA LEU A 113 4.41 -14.36 24.94
C LEU A 113 4.15 -14.10 23.46
N LEU A 114 2.89 -13.84 23.07
CA LEU A 114 2.55 -13.51 21.69
C LEU A 114 3.23 -12.21 21.20
N CYS A 115 3.28 -11.18 22.04
CA CYS A 115 3.96 -9.94 21.72
C CYS A 115 5.47 -10.15 21.53
N ILE A 116 6.11 -10.91 22.41
CA ILE A 116 7.54 -11.24 22.29
C ILE A 116 7.80 -12.00 20.99
N MET A 117 6.99 -13.03 20.70
CA MET A 117 7.11 -13.79 19.47
C MET A 117 6.94 -12.91 18.23
N ALA A 118 5.99 -11.98 18.24
CA ALA A 118 5.79 -11.02 17.15
C ALA A 118 7.00 -10.09 16.98
N VAL A 119 7.54 -9.55 18.06
CA VAL A 119 8.74 -8.68 18.02
C VAL A 119 9.95 -9.45 17.47
N LEU A 120 10.19 -10.67 17.94
CA LEU A 120 11.30 -11.50 17.46
C LEU A 120 11.14 -11.85 15.97
N LEU A 121 9.92 -12.12 15.52
CA LEU A 121 9.64 -12.34 14.10
C LEU A 121 9.95 -11.09 13.27
N PHE A 122 9.50 -9.91 13.72
CA PHE A 122 9.77 -8.66 13.01
C PHE A 122 11.26 -8.29 12.98
N MET A 123 11.99 -8.55 14.06
CA MET A 123 13.45 -8.38 14.10
C MET A 123 14.19 -9.30 13.11
N ARG A 124 13.62 -10.46 12.76
CA ARG A 124 14.20 -11.30 11.70
C ARG A 124 13.86 -10.83 10.29
N MET A 125 12.85 -9.97 10.15
CA MET A 125 12.41 -9.41 8.88
C MET A 125 13.07 -8.07 8.53
N THR A 126 13.91 -7.52 9.41
CA THR A 126 14.64 -6.27 9.10
C THR A 126 15.60 -6.48 7.94
N VAL A 127 15.56 -5.55 7.00
CA VAL A 127 16.41 -5.52 5.81
C VAL A 127 17.78 -4.94 6.18
N ASP A 128 18.86 -5.49 5.62
CA ASP A 128 20.26 -5.12 5.95
C ASP A 128 20.59 -3.64 5.72
N THR A 129 19.78 -2.95 4.91
CA THR A 129 19.89 -1.50 4.69
C THR A 129 18.57 -0.83 5.04
N VAL A 130 18.58 -0.03 6.11
CA VAL A 130 17.47 0.86 6.43
C VAL A 130 17.48 1.98 5.40
N THR A 131 16.74 1.82 4.31
CA THR A 131 16.53 2.94 3.38
C THR A 131 15.74 4.02 4.12
N PRO A 132 16.23 5.27 4.20
CA PRO A 132 15.56 6.31 4.94
C PRO A 132 14.12 6.46 4.48
N PHE A 133 13.22 6.62 5.46
CA PHE A 133 11.81 6.93 5.18
C PHE A 133 11.74 8.22 4.36
N ILE A 134 10.69 8.40 3.57
CA ILE A 134 10.69 9.40 2.48
C ILE A 134 10.90 10.86 2.96
N TYR A 135 10.67 11.12 4.26
CA TYR A 135 10.99 12.39 4.94
C TYR A 135 12.43 12.48 5.49
N PHE A 136 13.36 11.62 5.09
CA PHE A 136 14.76 11.67 5.51
C PHE A 136 15.69 11.53 4.29
N GLN A 137 15.19 11.84 3.10
CA GLN A 137 15.94 11.79 1.85
C GLN A 137 16.40 13.17 1.36
N PHE A 138 16.35 14.18 2.23
CA PHE A 138 16.87 15.52 1.98
C PHE A 138 18.24 15.71 2.64
#